data_AF-A0A3S3SFT9-F1
#
_entry.id   AF-A0A3S3SFT9-F1
#
_cell.length_a   1.000
_cell.length_b   1.000
_cell.length_c   1.000
_cell.angle_alpha   90.00
_cell.angle_beta   90.00
_cell.angle_gamma   90.00
#
_symmetry.space_group_name_H-M   'P 1'
#
loop_
_entity.id
_entity.type
_entity.pdbx_description
1 polymer ?
#
loop_
_entity_poly.entity_id
_entity_poly.type
_entity_poly.pdbx_seq_one_letter_code
_entity_poly.pdbx_strand_id
1 'polypeptide(L)' 'RFKRSLIGYYNYYCITDNTQTVNGFKEKIEELLYKWLNRRSQRKSFTWDKFRLFLKKFPLPTPIIKVNIYELRKEISYIL' A
#
# COMPACT_ATOMS: atom_id res chain seq x y z
N ARG A 1 3.07 -12.64 7.61
CA ARG A 1 4.09 -11.58 7.85
C ARG A 1 3.87 -10.35 6.96
N PHE A 2 3.98 -10.48 5.63
CA PHE A 2 3.81 -9.36 4.68
C PHE A 2 2.52 -8.53 4.85
N LYS A 3 1.35 -9.18 4.89
CA LYS A 3 0.06 -8.51 5.10
C LYS A 3 0.03 -7.68 6.39
N ARG A 4 0.56 -8.23 7.50
CA ARG A 4 0.62 -7.54 8.80
C ARG A 4 1.52 -6.32 8.76
N SER A 5 2.68 -6.41 8.09
CA SER A 5 3.59 -5.28 7.91
C SER A 5 2.96 -4.15 7.08
N LEU A 6 2.26 -4.49 6.00
CA LEU A 6 1.50 -3.53 5.18
C LEU A 6 0.42 -2.82 5.99
N ILE A 7 -0.38 -3.58 6.75
CA ILE A 7 -1.42 -3.01 7.61
C ILE A 7 -0.81 -2.08 8.67
N GLY A 8 0.31 -2.46 9.29
CA GLY A 8 1.02 -1.60 10.25
C GLY A 8 1.49 -0.29 9.63
N TYR A 9 2.11 -0.36 8.44
CA TYR A 9 2.52 0.82 7.69
C TYR A 9 1.33 1.74 7.38
N TYR A 10 0.22 1.19 6.87
CA TYR A 10 -0.98 1.98 6.58
C TYR A 10 -1.61 2.57 7.84
N ASN A 11 -1.61 1.85 8.97
CA ASN A 11 -2.12 2.37 10.22
C ASN A 11 -1.33 3.59 10.73
N TYR A 12 -0.02 3.64 10.45
CA TYR A 12 0.84 4.72 10.88
C TYR A 12 0.87 5.90 9.89
N TYR A 13 0.96 5.61 8.58
CA TYR A 13 1.21 6.63 7.56
C TYR A 13 -0.03 7.10 6.78
N CYS A 14 -1.17 6.42 6.85
CA CYS A 14 -2.40 6.86 6.17
C CYS A 14 -3.09 8.02 6.91
N ILE A 15 -2.46 9.18 6.97
CA ILE A 15 -3.09 10.44 7.38
C ILE A 15 -3.58 11.21 6.15
N THR A 16 -4.53 12.15 6.31
CA THR A 16 -5.16 12.86 5.18
C THR A 16 -4.14 13.44 4.17
N ASP A 17 -3.10 14.10 4.67
CA ASP A 17 -2.11 14.81 3.84
C ASP A 17 -1.02 13.89 3.25
N ASN A 18 -0.98 12.61 3.64
CA ASN A 18 0.02 11.65 3.17
C ASN A 18 -0.54 10.60 2.19
N THR A 19 -1.77 10.78 1.73
CA THR A 19 -2.47 9.81 0.86
C THR A 19 -1.72 9.55 -0.45
N GLN A 20 -1.17 10.59 -1.08
CA GLN A 20 -0.42 10.45 -2.34
C GLN A 20 0.82 9.56 -2.18
N THR A 21 1.64 9.81 -1.16
CA THR A 21 2.85 9.03 -0.87
C THR A 21 2.49 7.57 -0.58
N VAL A 22 1.44 7.33 0.22
CA VAL A 22 1.04 5.97 0.57
C VAL A 22 0.49 5.20 -0.64
N ASN A 23 -0.24 5.86 -1.54
CA ASN A 23 -0.68 5.26 -2.79
C ASN A 23 0.52 4.88 -3.67
N GLY A 24 1.49 5.78 -3.84
CA GLY A 24 2.73 5.47 -4.55
C GLY A 24 3.51 4.32 -3.91
N PHE A 25 3.55 4.24 -2.58
CA PHE A 25 4.14 3.09 -1.87
C PHE A 25 3.44 1.78 -2.23
N LYS A 26 2.11 1.74 -2.26
CA LYS A 26 1.35 0.55 -2.66
C LYS A 26 1.70 0.11 -4.10
N GLU A 27 1.77 1.05 -5.04
CA GLU A 27 2.16 0.76 -6.43
C GLU A 27 3.55 0.13 -6.51
N LYS A 28 4.54 0.67 -5.76
CA LYS A 28 5.89 0.10 -5.71
C LYS A 28 5.93 -1.30 -5.09
N ILE A 29 5.08 -1.57 -4.11
CA ILE A 29 4.91 -2.91 -3.55
C ILE A 29 4.34 -3.88 -4.61
N GLU A 30 3.38 -3.45 -5.43
CA GLU A 30 2.83 -4.27 -6.52
C GLU A 30 3.89 -4.58 -7.59
N GLU A 31 4.69 -3.58 -7.99
CA GLU A 31 5.82 -3.76 -8.92
C GLU A 31 6.87 -4.75 -8.37
N LEU A 32 7.24 -4.62 -7.09
CA LEU A 32 8.18 -5.53 -6.45
C LEU A 32 7.62 -6.95 -6.38
N LEU A 33 6.33 -7.10 -6.05
CA LEU A 33 5.68 -8.41 -6.00
C LEU A 33 5.69 -9.07 -7.39
N TYR A 34 5.35 -8.32 -8.44
CA TYR A 34 5.43 -8.79 -9.82
C TYR A 34 6.85 -9.26 -10.18
N LYS A 35 7.87 -8.44 -9.87
CA LYS A 35 9.28 -8.75 -10.13
C LYS A 35 9.72 -10.04 -9.43
N TRP A 36 9.43 -10.18 -8.13
CA TRP A 36 9.90 -11.32 -7.34
C TRP A 36 9.13 -12.61 -7.65
N LEU A 37 7.84 -12.55 -7.95
CA LEU A 37 7.08 -13.72 -8.40
C LEU A 37 7.59 -14.26 -9.74
N ASN A 38 7.91 -13.37 -10.69
CA ASN A 38 8.51 -13.76 -11.96
C ASN A 38 9.96 -14.21 -11.86
N ARG A 39 10.68 -13.86 -10.78
CA ARG A 39 12.04 -14.34 -10.50
C ARG A 39 12.07 -15.69 -9.78
N ARG A 40 11.02 -16.03 -9.03
CA ARG A 40 10.96 -17.24 -8.20
C ARG A 40 11.02 -18.55 -9.00
N SER A 41 10.62 -18.51 -10.26
CA SER A 41 10.65 -19.67 -11.16
C SER A 41 11.59 -19.37 -12.33
N GLN A 42 12.19 -20.42 -12.91
CA GLN A 42 12.96 -20.32 -14.17
C GLN A 42 12.08 -19.91 -15.37
N ARG A 43 10.76 -19.77 -15.19
CA ARG A 43 9.81 -19.28 -16.19
C ARG A 43 9.16 -17.98 -15.72
N LYS A 44 9.04 -17.00 -16.62
CA LYS A 44 8.19 -15.82 -16.41
C LYS A 44 6.72 -16.24 -16.44
N SER A 45 6.17 -16.52 -15.26
CA SER A 45 4.82 -17.07 -15.09
C SER A 45 3.71 -16.01 -15.22
N PHE A 46 4.02 -14.76 -14.90
CA PHE A 46 3.07 -13.65 -14.93
C PHE A 46 3.39 -12.64 -16.04
N THR A 47 2.39 -12.37 -16.89
CA THR A 47 2.24 -11.07 -17.57
C THR A 47 1.54 -10.08 -16.64
N TRP A 48 1.58 -8.78 -16.94
CA TRP A 48 0.87 -7.77 -16.15
C TRP A 48 -0.64 -8.03 -16.07
N ASP A 49 -1.28 -8.49 -17.15
CA ASP A 49 -2.72 -8.83 -17.14
C ASP A 49 -3.03 -9.99 -16.21
N LYS A 50 -2.24 -11.07 -16.28
CA LYS A 50 -2.37 -12.21 -15.37
C LYS A 50 -2.10 -11.80 -13.92
N PHE A 51 -1.14 -10.91 -13.70
CA PHE A 51 -0.84 -10.38 -12.38
C PHE A 51 -1.98 -9.52 -11.81
N ARG A 52 -2.62 -8.68 -12.64
CA ARG A 52 -3.82 -7.93 -12.24
C ARG A 52 -4.98 -8.85 -11.88
N LEU A 53 -5.21 -9.92 -12.65
CA LEU A 53 -6.22 -10.93 -12.31
C LEU A 53 -5.88 -11.65 -11.01
N PHE A 54 -4.61 -11.95 -10.77
CA PHE A 54 -4.13 -12.52 -9.51
C PHE A 54 -4.41 -11.58 -8.33
N LEU A 55 -4.11 -10.28 -8.46
CA LEU A 55 -4.41 -9.29 -7.43
C LEU A 55 -5.92 -9.11 -7.20
N LYS A 56 -6.77 -9.28 -8.22
CA LYS A 56 -8.24 -9.29 -8.02
C LYS A 56 -8.68 -10.47 -7.16
N LYS A 57 -8.08 -11.65 -7.35
CA LYS A 57 -8.39 -12.85 -6.56
C LYS A 57 -7.78 -12.80 -5.15
N PHE A 58 -6.59 -12.22 -5.03
CA PHE A 58 -5.83 -12.08 -3.78
C PHE A 58 -5.43 -10.62 -3.54
N PRO A 59 -6.39 -9.77 -3.15
CA PRO A 59 -6.14 -8.35 -3.03
C PRO A 59 -5.13 -8.05 -1.91
N LEU A 60 -4.23 -7.11 -2.21
CA LEU A 60 -3.40 -6.49 -1.19
C LEU A 60 -4.27 -5.59 -0.32
N PRO A 61 -3.89 -5.38 0.96
CA PRO A 61 -4.52 -4.35 1.77
C PRO A 61 -4.44 -3.01 1.04
N THR A 62 -5.54 -2.27 1.02
CA THR A 62 -5.60 -0.94 0.42
C THR A 62 -5.38 0.11 1.51
N PRO A 63 -4.63 1.18 1.22
CA PRO A 63 -4.52 2.31 2.12
C PRO A 63 -5.88 2.99 2.23
N ILE A 64 -6.29 3.25 3.47
CA ILE A 64 -7.51 3.99 3.82
C ILE A 64 -7.06 5.02 4.84
N ILE A 65 -7.50 6.28 4.68
CA ILE A 65 -7.22 7.34 5.65
C ILE A 65 -7.67 6.87 7.04
N LYS A 66 -6.74 6.85 7.99
CA LYS A 66 -6.96 6.43 9.37
C LYS A 66 -7.15 7.61 10.31
N VAL A 67 -6.52 8.73 10.01
CA VAL A 67 -6.54 9.93 10.84
C VAL A 67 -6.78 11.15 9.97
N ASN A 68 -7.80 11.93 10.32
CA ASN A 68 -8.03 13.23 9.73
C ASN A 68 -7.36 14.33 10.54
N ILE A 69 -6.25 14.86 10.05
CA ILE A 69 -5.47 15.89 10.75
C ILE A 69 -6.14 17.26 10.75
N TYR A 70 -7.12 17.50 9.87
CA TYR A 70 -7.87 18.76 9.85
C TYR A 70 -9.04 18.78 10.85
N GLU A 71 -9.50 17.61 11.29
CA GLU A 71 -10.52 17.46 12.35
C GLU A 71 -9.90 17.34 13.74
N LEU A 72 -8.59 17.09 13.83
CA LEU A 72 -7.83 17.10 15.07
C LEU A 72 -7.77 18.53 15.61
N ARG A 73 -8.74 18.84 16.49
CA ARG A 73 -8.87 19.96 17.44
C ARG A 73 -7.94 21.17 17.24
N LYS A 74 -8.54 22.37 17.24
CA LYS A 74 -7.86 23.68 17.36
C LYS A 74 -6.76 23.75 18.45
N GLU A 75 -6.82 22.87 19.45
CA GLU A 75 -5.87 22.75 20.56
C GLU A 75 -4.50 22.17 20.16
N ILE A 76 -4.36 21.48 19.02
CA ILE A 76 -3.10 20.83 18.59
C ILE A 76 -2.46 21.59 17.40
N SER A 77 -3.12 22.66 16.92
CA SER A 77 -2.72 23.36 15.68
C SER A 77 -1.36 24.05 15.73
N TYR A 78 -0.71 24.12 16.90
CA TYR A 78 0.60 24.77 17.07
C TYR A 78 1.78 23.79 17.02
N ILE A 79 1.54 22.48 16.85
CA ILE A 79 2.59 21.45 16.81
C ILE A 79 2.95 21.05 15.36
N LEU A 80 2.22 21.54 14.37
CA LEU A 80 2.49 21.37 12.93
C LEU A 80 2.95 22.67 12.29
#